data_AF-A0A7C5EDZ5-F1
#
_entry.id   AF-A0A7C5EDZ5-F1
#
_cell.length_a   1.000
_cell.length_b   1.000
_cell.length_c   1.000
_cell.angle_alpha   90.00
_cell.angle_beta   90.00
_cell.angle_gamma   90.00
#
_symmetry.space_group_name_H-M   'P 1'
#
loop_
_entity.id
_entity.type
_entity.pdbx_description
1 polymer ?
#
loop_
_entity_poly.entity_id
_entity_poly.type
_entity_poly.pdbx_seq_one_letter_code
_entity_poly.pdbx_strand_id
1 'polypeptide(L)'
;MMSQENPSHLGDSKVSRRRSRVRHWGFRARGEPFIWLTGGALVLGLLMILGLLYLIVGHGMATFWPKDVVRMTLVDGRKVMGEVTRQEEFVLDEDGLFSLPAPLVPAARKILGTAHEKTLTRRMVRTGNFDLTRQHFTMVPAFAIEKEDKPEWALVVERLEWGRFYGTPAAFRIDGKNVASEASAIMATLDARLPEVAARRDVIRRIEKRDIGDVNRK
;
A
#
# COMPACT_ATOMS: atom_id res chain seq x y z
N MET A 1 -61.30 -77.79 -43.88
CA MET A 1 -62.53 -77.77 -44.69
C MET A 1 -63.53 -76.89 -43.96
N MET A 2 -63.92 -75.77 -44.58
CA MET A 2 -64.94 -74.79 -44.16
C MET A 2 -64.76 -74.11 -42.78
N SER A 3 -65.16 -72.88 -42.53
CA SER A 3 -65.56 -71.69 -43.30
C SER A 3 -65.96 -70.69 -42.20
N GLN A 4 -65.63 -69.40 -42.38
CA GLN A 4 -66.52 -68.23 -42.19
C GLN A 4 -67.62 -68.36 -41.11
N GLU A 5 -67.83 -67.42 -40.19
CA GLU A 5 -68.15 -66.03 -40.50
C GLU A 5 -68.34 -65.24 -39.19
N ASN A 6 -68.09 -63.93 -39.30
CA ASN A 6 -68.42 -62.87 -38.35
C ASN A 6 -69.91 -62.91 -37.95
N PRO A 7 -70.33 -62.34 -36.80
CA PRO A 7 -70.77 -60.96 -36.89
C PRO A 7 -70.50 -60.08 -35.68
N SER A 8 -70.28 -58.84 -36.05
CA SER A 8 -70.21 -57.62 -35.28
C SER A 8 -71.56 -57.20 -34.66
N HIS A 9 -71.44 -56.41 -33.58
CA HIS A 9 -72.39 -55.45 -33.03
C HIS A 9 -73.61 -55.98 -32.25
N LEU A 10 -73.64 -55.65 -30.96
CA LEU A 10 -74.77 -55.02 -30.26
C LEU A 10 -74.32 -54.70 -28.83
N GLY A 11 -74.71 -53.55 -28.30
CA GLY A 11 -74.77 -53.38 -26.85
C GLY A 11 -74.16 -52.11 -26.29
N ASP A 12 -75.01 -51.09 -26.25
CA ASP A 12 -75.28 -50.29 -25.05
C ASP A 12 -74.24 -49.32 -24.49
N SER A 13 -74.63 -48.06 -24.65
CA SER A 13 -74.34 -46.90 -23.83
C SER A 13 -74.10 -47.24 -22.35
N LYS A 14 -72.86 -47.06 -21.90
CA LYS A 14 -72.53 -46.97 -20.47
C LYS A 14 -72.11 -45.55 -20.14
N VAL A 15 -72.97 -44.90 -19.37
CA VAL A 15 -72.75 -43.61 -18.66
C VAL A 15 -71.38 -43.62 -18.00
N SER A 16 -70.43 -42.86 -18.55
CA SER A 16 -69.09 -42.77 -17.97
C SER A 16 -69.09 -41.77 -16.81
N ARG A 17 -69.07 -42.29 -15.59
CA ARG A 17 -68.85 -41.55 -14.33
C ARG A 17 -67.62 -40.64 -14.47
N ARG A 18 -67.81 -39.34 -14.30
CA ARG A 18 -66.75 -38.34 -14.30
C ARG A 18 -65.89 -38.50 -13.05
N ARG A 19 -64.76 -39.21 -13.16
CA ARG A 19 -63.75 -39.28 -12.10
C ARG A 19 -63.08 -37.90 -11.95
N SER A 20 -63.28 -37.24 -10.81
CA SER A 20 -62.49 -36.07 -10.43
C SER A 20 -61.04 -36.53 -10.21
N ARG A 21 -60.13 -36.09 -11.10
CA ARG A 21 -58.70 -36.27 -10.88
C ARG A 21 -58.28 -35.31 -9.77
N VAL A 22 -58.01 -35.85 -8.58
CA VAL A 22 -57.26 -35.13 -7.56
C VAL A 22 -55.87 -34.86 -8.15
N ARG A 23 -55.54 -33.58 -8.36
CA ARG A 23 -54.23 -33.16 -8.85
C ARG A 23 -53.22 -33.38 -7.73
N HIS A 24 -52.55 -34.53 -7.73
CA HIS A 24 -51.39 -34.75 -6.88
C HIS A 24 -50.28 -33.80 -7.37
N TRP A 25 -49.86 -32.87 -6.51
CA TRP A 25 -48.67 -32.07 -6.74
C TRP A 25 -47.49 -33.02 -6.65
N GLY A 26 -46.95 -33.40 -7.81
CA GLY A 26 -45.83 -34.31 -7.89
C GLY A 26 -44.58 -33.67 -7.27
N PHE A 27 -44.19 -34.13 -6.08
CA PHE A 27 -42.87 -33.94 -5.47
C PHE A 27 -41.78 -34.68 -6.28
N ARG A 28 -41.73 -34.47 -7.60
CA ARG A 28 -40.88 -35.22 -8.53
C ARG A 28 -39.74 -34.35 -9.03
N ALA A 29 -38.88 -33.98 -8.09
CA ALA A 29 -37.51 -33.53 -8.31
C ALA A 29 -36.71 -33.76 -7.02
N ARG A 30 -36.45 -35.02 -6.67
CA ARG A 30 -35.78 -35.42 -5.40
C ARG A 30 -34.25 -35.13 -5.39
N GLY A 31 -33.80 -34.07 -6.07
CA GLY A 31 -32.39 -33.69 -6.14
C GLY A 31 -32.14 -32.36 -6.82
N GLU A 32 -33.02 -31.92 -7.73
CA GLU A 32 -32.88 -30.63 -8.42
C GLU A 32 -32.79 -29.44 -7.45
N PRO A 33 -33.62 -29.33 -6.40
CA PRO A 33 -33.49 -28.23 -5.44
C PRO A 33 -32.13 -28.21 -4.73
N PHE A 34 -31.55 -29.37 -4.43
CA PHE A 34 -30.23 -29.47 -3.81
C PHE A 34 -29.10 -29.07 -4.78
N ILE A 35 -29.24 -29.35 -6.07
CA ILE A 35 -28.29 -28.91 -7.10
C ILE A 35 -28.30 -27.38 -7.23
N TRP A 36 -29.49 -26.76 -7.25
CA TRP A 36 -29.62 -25.30 -7.25
C TRP A 36 -29.08 -24.65 -5.98
N LEU A 37 -29.34 -25.25 -4.81
CA LEU A 37 -28.81 -24.75 -3.54
C LEU A 37 -27.28 -24.86 -3.45
N THR A 38 -26.70 -25.99 -3.86
CA THR A 38 -25.24 -26.19 -3.85
C THR A 38 -24.53 -25.35 -4.90
N GLY A 39 -25.10 -25.22 -6.10
CA GLY A 39 -24.60 -24.32 -7.14
C GLY A 39 -24.71 -22.84 -6.72
N GLY A 40 -25.84 -22.45 -6.13
CA GLY A 40 -26.04 -21.10 -5.58
C GLY A 40 -25.09 -20.78 -4.42
N ALA A 41 -24.90 -21.74 -3.50
CA ALA A 41 -23.93 -21.61 -2.41
C ALA A 41 -22.48 -21.53 -2.92
N LEU A 42 -22.13 -22.28 -3.96
CA LEU A 42 -20.81 -22.20 -4.60
C LEU A 42 -20.59 -20.84 -5.26
N VAL A 43 -21.56 -20.35 -6.03
CA VAL A 43 -21.49 -19.01 -6.65
C VAL A 43 -21.39 -17.92 -5.59
N LEU A 44 -22.20 -17.99 -4.54
CA LEU A 44 -22.12 -17.07 -3.41
C LEU A 44 -20.75 -17.14 -2.72
N GLY A 45 -20.23 -18.34 -2.49
CA GLY A 45 -18.91 -18.55 -1.90
C GLY A 45 -17.79 -17.96 -2.77
N LEU A 46 -17.84 -18.17 -4.09
CA LEU A 46 -16.90 -17.56 -5.03
C LEU A 46 -17.01 -16.03 -5.02
N LEU A 47 -18.22 -15.47 -4.99
CA LEU A 47 -18.43 -14.03 -4.88
C LEU A 47 -17.85 -13.47 -3.57
N MET A 48 -18.02 -14.17 -2.45
CA MET A 48 -17.42 -13.78 -1.17
C MET A 48 -15.89 -13.80 -1.23
N ILE A 49 -15.29 -14.84 -1.82
CA ILE A 49 -13.84 -14.94 -1.98
C ILE A 49 -13.32 -13.82 -2.88
N LEU A 50 -13.96 -13.59 -4.04
CA LEU A 50 -13.57 -12.52 -4.96
C LEU A 50 -13.74 -11.14 -4.31
N GLY A 51 -14.82 -10.92 -3.56
CA GLY A 51 -15.04 -9.69 -2.81
C GLY A 51 -13.98 -9.46 -1.73
N LEU A 52 -13.59 -10.51 -1.01
CA LEU A 52 -12.51 -10.44 -0.03
C LEU A 52 -11.16 -10.15 -0.70
N LEU A 53 -10.84 -10.83 -1.81
CA LEU A 53 -9.61 -10.57 -2.56
C LEU A 53 -9.58 -9.13 -3.08
N TYR A 54 -10.69 -8.62 -3.61
CA TYR A 54 -10.80 -7.23 -4.04
C TYR A 54 -10.55 -6.26 -2.89
N LEU A 55 -11.15 -6.51 -1.72
CA LEU A 55 -10.95 -5.67 -0.53
C LEU A 55 -9.47 -5.68 -0.10
N ILE A 56 -8.84 -6.86 -0.06
CA ILE A 56 -7.43 -7.01 0.32
C ILE A 56 -6.53 -6.28 -0.67
N VAL A 57 -6.72 -6.48 -1.97
CA VAL A 57 -5.88 -5.85 -3.00
C VAL A 57 -6.10 -4.33 -3.00
N GLY A 58 -7.34 -3.87 -2.93
CA GLY A 58 -7.66 -2.44 -2.92
C GLY A 58 -7.06 -1.70 -1.73
N HIS A 59 -7.19 -2.24 -0.51
CA HIS A 59 -6.61 -1.63 0.68
C HIS A 59 -5.11 -1.88 0.83
N GLY A 60 -4.63 -3.06 0.40
CA GLY A 60 -3.21 -3.42 0.48
C GLY A 60 -2.35 -2.61 -0.47
N MET A 61 -2.81 -2.37 -1.70
CA MET A 61 -2.06 -1.65 -2.73
C MET A 61 -1.67 -0.23 -2.28
N ALA A 62 -2.56 0.45 -1.55
CA ALA A 62 -2.30 1.78 -1.02
C ALA A 62 -1.12 1.82 -0.03
N THR A 63 -0.81 0.70 0.64
CA THR A 63 0.32 0.60 1.60
C THR A 63 1.66 0.51 0.88
N PHE A 64 1.68 -0.12 -0.30
CA PHE A 64 2.89 -0.28 -1.11
C PHE A 64 3.15 0.89 -2.06
N TRP A 65 2.16 1.78 -2.24
CA TRP A 65 2.32 2.92 -3.13
C TRP A 65 3.35 3.92 -2.57
N PRO A 66 4.36 4.34 -3.36
CA PRO A 66 5.33 5.33 -2.93
C PRO A 66 4.62 6.61 -2.50
N LYS A 67 4.96 7.11 -1.31
CA LYS A 67 4.51 8.43 -0.86
C LYS A 67 5.41 9.50 -1.45
N ASP A 68 4.81 10.65 -1.76
CA ASP A 68 5.55 11.80 -2.26
C ASP A 68 6.61 12.26 -1.24
N VAL A 69 7.82 12.50 -1.75
CA VAL A 69 8.90 13.14 -0.98
C VAL A 69 8.74 14.64 -1.07
N VAL A 70 8.64 15.28 0.09
CA VAL A 70 8.50 16.73 0.18
C VAL A 70 9.73 17.33 0.85
N ARG A 71 10.07 18.55 0.44
CA ARG A 71 11.10 19.37 1.07
C ARG A 71 10.43 20.57 1.72
N MET A 72 10.45 20.60 3.04
CA MET A 72 9.96 21.69 3.87
C MET A 72 11.12 22.60 4.26
N THR A 73 10.99 23.88 3.97
CA THR A 73 11.85 24.93 4.53
C THR A 73 11.12 25.52 5.73
N LEU A 74 11.74 25.43 6.90
CA LEU A 74 11.18 25.93 8.15
C LEU A 74 11.55 27.40 8.33
N VAL A 75 10.75 28.12 9.12
CA VAL A 75 11.02 29.53 9.47
C VAL A 75 12.33 29.74 10.25
N ASP A 76 12.92 28.67 10.79
CA ASP A 76 14.25 28.68 11.42
C ASP A 76 15.41 28.47 10.43
N GLY A 77 15.12 28.36 9.14
CA GLY A 77 16.08 28.11 8.07
C GLY A 77 16.47 26.64 7.87
N ARG A 78 16.03 25.72 8.74
CA ARG A 78 16.27 24.28 8.56
C ARG A 78 15.47 23.77 7.36
N LYS A 79 16.08 22.84 6.63
CA LYS A 79 15.43 22.11 5.53
C LYS A 79 15.21 20.68 5.96
N VAL A 80 13.96 20.26 5.93
CA VAL A 80 13.54 18.90 6.25
C VAL A 80 13.03 18.26 4.96
N MET A 81 13.63 17.13 4.57
CA MET A 81 13.21 16.40 3.38
C MET A 81 12.84 14.97 3.76
N GLY A 82 11.72 14.49 3.24
CA GLY A 82 11.26 13.14 3.56
C GLY A 82 9.82 12.86 3.13
N GLU A 83 9.34 11.67 3.48
CA GLU A 83 7.97 11.24 3.24
C GLU A 83 7.07 11.69 4.39
N VAL A 84 5.90 12.27 4.07
CA VAL A 84 4.91 12.62 5.10
C VAL A 84 4.12 11.36 5.46
N THR A 85 4.39 10.83 6.65
CA THR A 85 3.79 9.56 7.07
C THR A 85 2.44 9.75 7.73
N ARG A 86 2.29 10.80 8.54
CA ARG A 86 1.10 11.06 9.35
C ARG A 86 0.92 12.56 9.59
N GLN A 87 -0.32 12.98 9.72
CA GLN A 87 -0.69 14.28 10.26
C GLN A 87 -1.41 14.05 11.59
N GLU A 88 -1.02 14.80 12.60
CA GLU A 88 -1.56 14.71 13.96
C GLU A 88 -1.98 16.09 14.44
N GLU A 89 -3.00 16.13 15.27
CA GLU A 89 -3.36 17.32 16.02
C GLU A 89 -2.60 17.34 17.34
N PHE A 90 -2.20 18.53 17.77
CA PHE A 90 -1.60 18.75 19.08
C PHE A 90 -2.11 20.06 19.66
N VAL A 91 -2.21 20.12 20.98
CA VAL A 91 -2.61 21.34 21.69
C VAL A 91 -1.36 22.17 21.95
N LEU A 92 -1.40 23.43 21.54
CA LEU A 92 -0.42 24.44 21.91
C LEU A 92 -0.98 25.23 23.09
N ASP A 93 -0.30 25.15 24.22
CA ASP A 93 -0.56 25.89 25.46
C ASP A 93 0.65 26.78 25.83
N GLU A 94 0.52 27.53 26.92
CA GLU A 94 1.60 28.39 27.45
C GLU A 94 2.87 27.59 27.81
N ASP A 95 2.72 26.38 28.34
CA ASP A 95 3.86 25.50 28.65
C ASP A 95 4.54 24.97 27.38
N GLY A 96 3.74 24.63 26.36
CA GLY A 96 4.21 24.21 25.05
C GLY A 96 5.06 25.25 24.34
N LEU A 97 4.81 26.54 24.55
CA LEU A 97 5.65 27.63 24.03
C LEU A 97 7.11 27.54 24.50
N PHE A 98 7.36 27.10 25.73
CA PHE A 98 8.72 26.92 26.26
C PHE A 98 9.44 25.71 25.67
N SER A 99 8.69 24.71 25.21
CA SER A 99 9.24 23.51 24.57
C SER A 99 9.58 23.71 23.10
N LEU A 100 9.13 24.82 22.50
CA LEU A 100 9.40 25.14 21.10
C LEU A 100 10.82 25.69 20.90
N PRO A 101 11.47 25.38 19.77
CA PRO A 101 12.67 26.09 19.32
C PRO A 101 12.44 27.61 19.33
N ALA A 102 13.42 28.37 19.83
CA ALA A 102 13.33 29.83 19.97
C ALA A 102 12.82 30.59 18.71
N PRO A 103 13.21 30.21 17.47
CA PRO A 103 12.69 30.88 16.27
C PRO A 103 11.19 30.67 16.02
N LEU A 104 10.59 29.61 16.57
CA LEU A 104 9.17 29.29 16.40
C LEU A 104 8.28 30.00 17.42
N VAL A 105 8.86 30.44 18.56
CA VAL A 105 8.11 31.04 19.67
C VAL A 105 7.31 32.29 19.23
N PRO A 106 7.84 33.24 18.43
CA PRO A 106 7.07 34.40 18.00
C PRO A 106 5.86 34.03 17.14
N ALA A 107 6.04 33.07 16.22
CA ALA A 107 4.96 32.59 15.36
C ALA A 107 3.89 31.83 16.16
N ALA A 108 4.31 30.96 17.08
CA ALA A 108 3.43 30.23 17.98
C ALA A 108 2.64 31.18 18.90
N ARG A 109 3.31 32.19 19.48
CA ARG A 109 2.67 33.20 20.34
C ARG A 109 1.62 34.02 19.57
N LYS A 110 1.92 34.40 18.32
CA LYS A 110 0.96 35.08 17.45
C LYS A 110 -0.28 34.21 17.19
N ILE A 111 -0.10 32.89 17.06
CA ILE A 111 -1.20 31.94 16.81
C ILE A 111 -2.04 31.72 18.06
N LEU A 112 -1.41 31.62 19.23
CA LEU A 112 -2.08 31.48 20.52
C LEU A 112 -2.87 32.75 20.88
N GLY A 113 -2.28 33.93 20.64
CA GLY A 113 -2.93 35.21 20.86
C GLY A 113 -3.28 35.43 22.34
N THR A 114 -4.56 35.57 22.64
CA THR A 114 -5.09 35.68 24.02
C THR A 114 -5.72 34.37 24.52
N ALA A 115 -5.74 33.33 23.69
CA ALA A 115 -6.26 32.02 24.10
C ALA A 115 -5.27 31.32 25.04
N HIS A 116 -5.76 30.53 25.98
CA HIS A 116 -4.90 29.76 26.87
C HIS A 116 -4.34 28.49 26.19
N GLU A 117 -5.13 27.93 25.28
CA GLU A 117 -4.76 26.75 24.49
C GLU A 117 -5.33 26.86 23.07
N LYS A 118 -4.69 26.18 22.12
CA LYS A 118 -5.17 26.08 20.74
C LYS A 118 -4.74 24.78 20.09
N THR A 119 -5.69 24.06 19.51
CA THR A 119 -5.41 22.85 18.72
C THR A 119 -4.85 23.22 17.36
N LEU A 120 -3.68 22.68 17.04
CA LEU A 120 -2.94 22.88 15.80
C LEU A 120 -2.56 21.55 15.18
N THR A 121 -2.15 21.58 13.91
CA THR A 121 -1.70 20.38 13.20
C THR A 121 -0.18 20.33 13.13
N ARG A 122 0.37 19.12 13.17
CA ARG A 122 1.78 18.81 12.91
C ARG A 122 1.87 17.62 11.97
N ARG A 123 2.93 17.59 11.16
CA ARG A 123 3.21 16.50 10.23
C ARG A 123 4.41 15.72 10.70
N MET A 124 4.28 14.39 10.73
CA MET A 124 5.39 13.49 10.96
C MET A 124 6.06 13.22 9.61
N VAL A 125 7.29 13.70 9.48
CA VAL A 125 8.11 13.52 8.28
C VAL A 125 9.18 12.47 8.57
N ARG A 126 9.22 11.42 7.74
CA ARG A 126 10.28 10.40 7.80
C ARG A 126 11.50 10.91 7.06
N THR A 127 12.53 11.30 7.81
CA THR A 127 13.73 11.98 7.28
C THR A 127 14.88 11.05 6.98
N GLY A 128 14.89 9.81 7.48
CA GLY A 128 15.80 8.71 7.09
C GLY A 128 17.30 8.88 7.40
N ASN A 129 17.81 10.09 7.41
CA ASN A 129 19.23 10.47 7.46
C ASN A 129 19.76 10.50 8.90
N PHE A 130 19.55 9.42 9.65
CA PHE A 130 19.89 9.32 11.08
C PHE A 130 21.37 9.60 11.37
N ASP A 131 22.26 9.24 10.46
CA ASP A 131 23.69 9.57 10.48
C ASP A 131 23.96 11.09 10.54
N LEU A 132 23.10 11.90 9.90
CA LEU A 132 23.23 13.36 9.86
C LEU A 132 22.39 14.04 10.94
N THR A 133 21.16 13.54 11.16
CA THR A 133 20.15 14.23 12.00
C THR A 133 19.94 13.57 13.36
N ARG A 134 20.43 12.34 13.55
CA ARG A 134 20.13 11.45 14.70
C ARG A 134 18.63 11.22 14.92
N GLN A 135 17.82 11.42 13.88
CA GLN A 135 16.37 11.30 13.93
C GLN A 135 15.87 10.58 12.67
N HIS A 136 15.04 9.54 12.85
CA HIS A 136 14.36 8.87 11.73
C HIS A 136 13.05 9.58 11.33
N PHE A 137 12.43 10.25 12.30
CA PHE A 137 11.18 10.97 12.16
C PHE A 137 11.31 12.33 12.81
N THR A 138 10.78 13.35 12.13
CA THR A 138 10.76 14.73 12.62
C THR A 138 9.33 15.22 12.60
N MET A 139 8.85 15.67 13.76
CA MET A 139 7.56 16.34 13.88
C MET A 139 7.72 17.80 13.47
N VAL A 140 6.99 18.23 12.45
CA VAL A 140 7.01 19.60 11.94
C VAL A 140 5.63 20.22 12.17
N PRO A 141 5.48 21.19 13.09
CA PRO A 141 4.25 21.94 13.25
C PRO A 141 3.89 22.66 11.94
N ALA A 142 2.61 22.67 11.56
CA ALA A 142 2.20 23.27 10.28
C ALA A 142 2.58 24.76 10.18
N PHE A 143 2.53 25.49 11.29
CA PHE A 143 2.94 26.91 11.34
C PHE A 143 4.45 27.14 11.26
N ALA A 144 5.26 26.10 11.43
CA ALA A 144 6.71 26.20 11.30
C ALA A 144 7.17 26.10 9.84
N ILE A 145 6.28 25.69 8.93
CA ILE A 145 6.57 25.50 7.51
C ILE A 145 6.45 26.85 6.80
N GLU A 146 7.56 27.38 6.30
CA GLU A 146 7.58 28.59 5.48
C GLU A 146 7.26 28.25 4.02
N LYS A 147 7.88 27.18 3.51
CA LYS A 147 7.72 26.73 2.13
C LYS A 147 7.76 25.21 2.02
N GLU A 148 6.91 24.65 1.18
CA GLU A 148 6.92 23.23 0.83
C GLU A 148 7.08 23.06 -0.68
N ASP A 149 8.12 22.34 -1.10
CA ASP A 149 8.39 22.03 -2.51
C ASP A 149 8.48 20.51 -2.72
N LYS A 150 8.18 20.06 -3.94
CA LYS A 150 8.48 18.70 -4.42
C LYS A 150 9.64 18.80 -5.42
N PRO A 151 10.90 18.59 -5.00
CA PRO A 151 12.04 18.71 -5.90
C PRO A 151 11.99 17.59 -6.94
N GLU A 152 12.13 17.94 -8.23
CA GLU A 152 12.11 16.99 -9.35
C GLU A 152 13.15 15.87 -9.17
N TRP A 153 14.35 16.24 -8.73
CA TRP A 153 15.47 15.33 -8.49
C TRP A 153 15.54 14.85 -7.04
N ALA A 154 14.39 14.69 -6.38
CA ALA A 154 14.33 14.03 -5.09
C ALA A 154 14.73 12.57 -5.21
N LEU A 155 15.76 12.17 -4.48
CA LEU A 155 16.23 10.79 -4.44
C LEU A 155 15.91 10.15 -3.09
N VAL A 156 15.40 8.93 -3.18
CA VAL A 156 15.28 8.00 -2.06
C VAL A 156 16.24 6.86 -2.32
N VAL A 157 17.28 6.74 -1.48
CA VAL A 157 18.30 5.70 -1.61
C VAL A 157 18.19 4.79 -0.41
N GLU A 158 17.99 3.50 -0.63
CA GLU A 158 18.08 2.50 0.44
C GLU A 158 19.54 2.13 0.66
N ARG A 159 20.07 2.49 1.83
CA ARG A 159 21.43 2.15 2.22
C ARG A 159 21.45 0.76 2.83
N LEU A 160 22.59 0.08 2.69
CA LEU A 160 22.82 -1.24 3.29
C LEU A 160 22.81 -1.18 4.82
N GLU A 161 23.21 -0.04 5.38
CA GLU A 161 23.19 0.25 6.80
C GLU A 161 22.32 1.49 7.03
N TRP A 162 21.60 1.54 8.15
CA TRP A 162 20.80 2.71 8.58
C TRP A 162 19.62 3.10 7.68
N GLY A 163 19.22 2.23 6.74
CA GLY A 163 17.95 2.32 6.01
C GLY A 163 17.90 3.41 4.92
N ARG A 164 16.72 4.00 4.72
CA ARG A 164 16.46 4.99 3.66
C ARG A 164 17.20 6.31 3.89
N PHE A 165 17.68 6.91 2.81
CA PHE A 165 18.28 8.23 2.75
C PHE A 165 17.48 9.11 1.77
N TYR A 166 17.25 10.36 2.15
CA TYR A 166 16.53 11.34 1.35
C TYR A 166 17.46 12.52 1.02
N GLY A 167 17.49 12.92 -0.25
CA GLY A 167 18.29 14.07 -0.66
C GLY A 167 18.16 14.40 -2.14
N THR A 168 18.98 15.34 -2.60
CA THR A 168 19.12 15.69 -4.02
C THR A 168 20.56 15.44 -4.46
N PRO A 169 20.78 14.95 -5.70
CA PRO A 169 22.12 14.68 -6.18
C PRO A 169 22.91 16.00 -6.32
N ALA A 170 24.10 16.04 -5.73
CA ALA A 170 24.99 17.21 -5.79
C ALA A 170 26.13 17.03 -6.79
N ALA A 171 26.77 15.86 -6.79
CA ALA A 171 27.81 15.48 -7.73
C ALA A 171 28.01 13.96 -7.72
N PHE A 172 28.42 13.40 -8.87
CA PHE A 172 28.92 12.04 -8.96
C PHE A 172 30.45 12.08 -8.99
N ARG A 173 31.11 11.34 -8.08
CA ARG A 173 32.57 11.33 -7.95
C ARG A 173 33.13 9.93 -8.09
N ILE A 174 34.22 9.80 -8.84
CA ILE A 174 35.02 8.57 -8.94
C ILE A 174 36.45 8.94 -8.55
N ASP A 175 37.02 8.22 -7.59
CA ASP A 175 38.38 8.46 -7.08
C ASP A 175 38.64 9.94 -6.72
N GLY A 176 37.65 10.57 -6.08
CA GLY A 176 37.68 11.96 -5.67
C GLY A 176 37.46 13.00 -6.79
N LYS A 177 37.39 12.58 -8.06
CA LYS A 177 37.17 13.48 -9.20
C LYS A 177 35.68 13.60 -9.53
N ASN A 178 35.20 14.83 -9.76
CA ASN A 178 33.84 15.07 -10.24
C ASN A 178 33.69 14.57 -11.68
N VAL A 179 32.80 13.60 -11.89
CA VAL A 179 32.49 13.02 -13.21
C VAL A 179 31.17 13.57 -13.77
N ALA A 180 30.23 13.90 -12.88
CA ALA A 180 28.97 14.57 -13.25
C ALA A 180 28.53 15.53 -12.14
N SER A 181 27.87 16.63 -12.53
CA SER A 181 27.34 17.65 -11.60
C SER A 181 25.88 18.02 -11.86
N GLU A 182 25.37 17.72 -13.05
CA GLU A 182 23.95 17.86 -13.36
C GLU A 182 23.19 16.61 -12.92
N ALA A 183 22.01 16.79 -12.33
CA ALA A 183 21.23 15.68 -11.78
C ALA A 183 20.91 14.59 -12.83
N SER A 184 20.55 14.98 -14.05
CA SER A 184 20.31 14.09 -15.19
C SER A 184 21.54 13.23 -15.51
N ALA A 185 22.71 13.87 -15.66
CA ALA A 185 23.98 13.21 -15.94
C ALA A 185 24.45 12.33 -14.77
N ILE A 186 24.19 12.75 -13.52
CA ILE A 186 24.47 11.96 -12.32
C ILE A 186 23.66 10.66 -12.35
N MET A 187 22.36 10.73 -12.65
CA MET A 187 21.50 9.55 -12.73
C MET A 187 21.91 8.61 -13.86
N ALA A 188 22.19 9.14 -15.05
CA ALA A 188 22.67 8.33 -16.17
C ALA A 188 24.00 7.61 -15.84
N THR A 189 24.92 8.30 -15.15
CA THR A 189 26.18 7.72 -14.70
C THR A 189 25.97 6.66 -13.62
N LEU A 190 25.06 6.91 -12.68
CA LEU A 190 24.69 5.95 -11.64
C LEU A 190 24.17 4.66 -12.25
N ASP A 191 23.19 4.75 -13.16
CA ASP A 191 22.59 3.58 -13.83
C ASP A 191 23.62 2.77 -14.60
N ALA A 192 24.55 3.44 -15.30
CA ALA A 192 25.63 2.79 -16.03
C ALA A 192 26.63 2.05 -15.11
N ARG A 193 26.83 2.53 -13.87
CA ARG A 193 27.85 2.01 -12.94
C ARG A 193 27.31 1.06 -11.88
N LEU A 194 26.02 1.10 -11.58
CA LEU A 194 25.38 0.25 -10.57
C LEU A 194 25.67 -1.25 -10.76
N PRO A 195 25.60 -1.84 -11.98
CA PRO A 195 25.89 -3.27 -12.18
C PRO A 195 27.34 -3.64 -11.83
N GLU A 196 28.29 -2.77 -12.20
CA GLU A 196 29.71 -2.98 -11.90
C GLU A 196 29.96 -2.96 -10.39
N VAL A 197 29.36 -2.00 -9.68
CA VAL A 197 29.46 -1.90 -8.21
C VAL A 197 28.79 -3.11 -7.54
N ALA A 198 27.64 -3.56 -8.04
CA ALA A 198 26.96 -4.74 -7.53
C ALA A 198 27.81 -6.01 -7.68
N ALA A 199 28.44 -6.23 -8.85
CA ALA A 199 29.31 -7.37 -9.08
C ALA A 199 30.53 -7.36 -8.14
N ARG A 200 31.18 -6.20 -7.97
CA ARG A 200 32.31 -6.04 -7.03
C ARG A 200 31.90 -6.37 -5.60
N ARG A 201 30.72 -5.92 -5.17
CA ARG A 201 30.18 -6.22 -3.84
C ARG A 201 29.95 -7.72 -3.63
N ASP A 202 29.42 -8.42 -4.63
CA ASP A 202 29.16 -9.85 -4.51
C ASP A 202 30.46 -10.66 -4.41
N VAL A 203 31.54 -10.19 -5.05
CA VAL A 203 32.90 -10.73 -4.84
C VAL A 203 33.37 -10.51 -3.40
N ILE A 204 33.24 -9.29 -2.86
CA ILE A 204 33.65 -8.97 -1.48
C ILE A 204 32.93 -9.89 -0.48
N ARG A 205 31.59 -10.03 -0.59
CA ARG A 205 30.81 -10.90 0.30
C ARG A 205 31.23 -12.36 0.24
N ARG A 206 31.63 -12.85 -0.93
CA ARG A 206 32.10 -14.23 -1.07
C ARG A 206 33.41 -14.44 -0.31
N ILE A 207 34.35 -13.50 -0.43
CA ILE A 207 35.63 -13.53 0.27
C ILE A 207 35.40 -13.49 1.79
N GLU A 208 34.55 -12.59 2.27
CA GLU A 208 34.24 -12.45 3.70
C GLU A 208 33.61 -13.72 4.29
N LYS A 209 32.64 -14.33 3.59
CA LYS A 209 31.86 -15.44 4.14
C LYS A 209 32.51 -16.81 3.97
N ARG A 210 33.22 -17.04 2.86
CA ARG A 210 33.80 -18.35 2.54
C ARG A 210 35.29 -18.35 2.80
N ASP A 211 36.02 -17.53 2.07
CA ASP A 211 37.48 -17.63 2.02
C ASP A 211 38.12 -17.31 3.39
N ILE A 212 37.63 -16.28 4.08
CA ILE A 212 38.09 -15.94 5.45
C ILE A 212 37.54 -16.93 6.48
N GLY A 213 36.29 -17.37 6.33
CA GLY A 213 35.66 -18.36 7.21
C GLY A 213 36.37 -19.72 7.19
N ASP A 214 36.84 -20.14 6.02
CA ASP A 214 37.56 -21.40 5.80
C ASP A 214 38.98 -21.36 6.37
N VAL A 215 39.63 -20.19 6.37
CA VAL A 215 40.93 -19.99 7.03
C VAL A 215 40.79 -20.00 8.55
N ASN A 216 39.73 -19.36 9.10
CA ASN A 216 39.55 -19.23 10.55
C ASN A 216 39.05 -20.53 11.22
N ARG A 217 38.65 -21.54 10.43
CA ARG A 217 38.21 -22.85 10.92
C ARG A 217 39.35 -23.87 11.05
N LYS A 218 40.55 -23.51 10.60
CA LYS A 218 41.79 -24.27 10.79
C LYS A 218 42.56 -23.73 12.00
#